data_AF-A0A1G6X518-F1
#
_entry.id   AF-A0A1G6X518-F1
#
_cell.length_a   1.000
_cell.length_b   1.000
_cell.length_c   1.000
_cell.angle_alpha   90.00
_cell.angle_beta   90.00
_cell.angle_gamma   90.00
#
_symmetry.space_group_name_H-M   'P 1'
#
loop_
_entity.id
_entity.type
_entity.pdbx_description
1 polymer ?
#
loop_
_entity_poly.entity_id
_entity_poly.type
_entity_poly.pdbx_seq_one_letter_code
_entity_poly.pdbx_strand_id
1 'polypeptide(L)'
;MDQYTAHNQTLDTANDAQLEAAPTRSLSQAQGQALLARLAQDDAFRAIYAADPATALLSIGVPAEVIGMLDRKCLRERQLADKAVFEALLRDMRSQTTSVAMAMHVPRLSFA
;
A
#
# COMPACT_ATOMS: atom_id res chain seq x y z
N MET A 1 -45.70 10.00 27.69
CA MET A 1 -45.44 11.05 26.67
C MET A 1 -43.94 11.20 26.63
N ASP A 2 -43.36 10.26 25.91
CA ASP A 2 -42.00 9.78 26.10
C ASP A 2 -41.04 10.57 25.24
N GLN A 3 -39.91 10.92 25.86
CA GLN A 3 -38.80 11.61 25.23
C GLN A 3 -38.17 10.67 24.20
N TYR A 4 -38.39 10.94 22.91
CA TYR A 4 -37.70 10.27 21.81
C TYR A 4 -36.37 10.97 21.55
N THR A 5 -35.34 10.51 22.25
CA THR A 5 -33.93 10.71 21.92
C THR A 5 -33.63 9.92 20.65
N ALA A 6 -33.42 10.59 19.53
CA ALA A 6 -32.84 9.99 18.33
C ALA A 6 -31.63 10.82 17.89
N HIS A 7 -30.48 10.45 18.45
CA HIS A 7 -29.18 10.78 17.87
C HIS A 7 -29.05 10.03 16.54
N ASN A 8 -29.53 10.64 15.46
CA ASN A 8 -29.29 10.12 14.12
C ASN A 8 -27.93 10.59 13.64
N GLN A 9 -26.97 9.69 13.91
CA GLN A 9 -25.73 9.44 13.17
C GLN A 9 -25.65 10.18 11.84
N THR A 10 -24.98 11.33 11.86
CA THR A 10 -24.45 11.99 10.67
C THR A 10 -23.36 11.09 10.11
N LEU A 11 -23.73 10.35 9.08
CA LEU A 11 -22.92 9.79 8.01
C LEU A 11 -21.43 10.15 8.12
N ASP A 12 -20.68 9.16 8.61
CA ASP A 12 -19.22 9.04 8.58
C ASP A 12 -18.75 9.13 7.11
N THR A 13 -18.63 10.36 6.60
CA THR A 13 -18.14 10.68 5.26
C THR A 13 -16.70 11.18 5.35
N ALA A 14 -15.92 10.63 6.29
CA ALA A 14 -14.59 11.12 6.59
C ALA A 14 -13.69 10.01 7.12
N ASN A 15 -13.38 8.96 6.35
CA ASN A 15 -12.33 8.05 6.83
C ASN A 15 -11.50 7.23 5.82
N ASP A 16 -11.26 7.70 4.60
CA ASP A 16 -10.31 7.02 3.69
C ASP A 16 -9.18 7.92 3.13
N ALA A 17 -9.02 9.15 3.64
CA ALA A 17 -8.00 10.07 3.12
C ALA A 17 -6.81 10.34 4.05
N GLN A 18 -6.87 10.04 5.35
CA GLN A 18 -5.81 10.43 6.30
C GLN A 18 -5.86 9.60 7.58
N LEU A 19 -5.67 8.28 7.47
CA LEU A 19 -5.22 7.52 8.63
C LEU A 19 -3.71 7.70 8.70
N GLU A 20 -3.27 8.62 9.56
CA GLU A 20 -1.92 8.71 10.11
C GLU A 20 -1.57 7.35 10.72
N ALA A 21 -1.17 6.40 9.88
CA ALA A 21 -0.62 5.14 10.31
C ALA A 21 0.66 5.49 11.06
N ALA A 22 0.66 5.23 12.37
CA ALA A 22 1.88 5.23 13.18
C ALA A 22 3.00 4.59 12.36
N PRO A 23 4.23 5.14 12.37
CA PRO A 23 5.23 4.74 11.40
C PRO A 23 5.53 3.24 11.57
N THR A 24 4.99 2.44 10.66
CA THR A 24 5.18 0.99 10.66
C THR A 24 6.53 0.71 10.04
N ARG A 25 7.27 -0.29 10.55
CA ARG A 25 8.55 -0.75 9.97
C ARG A 25 8.37 -1.45 8.60
N SER A 26 7.27 -1.18 7.92
CA SER A 26 6.83 -1.79 6.68
C SER A 26 6.09 -0.76 5.84
N LEU A 27 6.26 -0.84 4.52
CA LEU A 27 5.52 -0.02 3.57
C LEU A 27 4.02 -0.40 3.59
N SER A 28 3.15 0.59 3.36
CA SER A 28 1.74 0.31 3.09
C SER A 28 1.59 -0.44 1.77
N GLN A 29 0.45 -1.10 1.56
CA GLN A 29 0.18 -1.82 0.31
C GLN A 29 0.27 -0.90 -0.92
N ALA A 30 -0.25 0.33 -0.82
CA ALA A 30 -0.21 1.31 -1.89
C ALA A 30 1.24 1.76 -2.19
N GLN A 31 2.04 2.00 -1.15
CA GLN A 31 3.46 2.35 -1.29
C GLN A 31 4.27 1.19 -1.90
N GLY A 32 4.01 -0.04 -1.48
CA GLY A 32 4.63 -1.24 -2.06
C GLY A 32 4.27 -1.42 -3.53
N GLN A 33 3.02 -1.20 -3.92
CA GLN A 33 2.60 -1.25 -5.33
C GLN A 33 3.26 -0.14 -6.16
N ALA A 34 3.33 1.09 -5.64
CA ALA A 34 3.98 2.21 -6.32
C ALA A 34 5.48 1.94 -6.53
N LEU A 35 6.16 1.39 -5.52
CA LEU A 35 7.54 0.96 -5.61
C LEU A 35 7.74 -0.11 -6.69
N LEU A 36 6.95 -1.19 -6.65
CA LEU A 36 7.04 -2.27 -7.62
C LEU A 36 6.75 -1.79 -9.06
N ALA A 37 5.78 -0.89 -9.24
CA ALA A 37 5.47 -0.32 -10.55
C ALA A 37 6.64 0.50 -11.11
N ARG A 38 7.28 1.32 -10.28
CA ARG A 38 8.46 2.09 -10.68
C ARG A 38 9.67 1.19 -10.96
N LEU A 39 9.90 0.16 -10.14
CA LEU A 39 10.96 -0.81 -10.38
C LEU A 39 10.76 -1.67 -11.63
N ALA A 40 9.51 -1.87 -12.07
CA ALA A 40 9.19 -2.55 -13.32
C ALA A 40 9.38 -1.66 -14.55
N GLN A 41 8.96 -0.40 -14.49
CA GLN A 41 8.73 0.43 -15.69
C GLN A 41 9.75 1.57 -15.87
N ASP A 42 10.46 1.98 -14.82
CA ASP A 42 11.28 3.20 -14.81
C ASP A 42 12.75 2.87 -14.54
N ASP A 43 13.57 2.81 -15.60
CA ASP A 43 15.00 2.51 -15.48
C ASP A 43 15.79 3.59 -14.74
N ALA A 44 15.38 4.85 -14.87
CA ALA A 44 16.03 5.95 -14.14
C ALA A 44 15.76 5.79 -12.64
N PHE A 45 14.52 5.47 -12.27
CA PHE A 45 14.18 5.14 -10.89
C PHE A 45 14.94 3.92 -10.39
N ARG A 46 15.07 2.85 -11.18
CA ARG A 46 15.86 1.66 -10.80
C ARG A 46 17.33 2.00 -10.54
N ALA A 47 17.92 2.87 -11.36
CA ALA A 47 19.30 3.33 -11.16
C ALA A 47 19.44 4.17 -9.89
N ILE A 48 18.49 5.07 -9.62
CA ILE A 48 18.46 5.87 -8.38
C ILE A 48 18.24 4.95 -7.18
N TYR A 49 17.33 3.98 -7.25
CA TYR A 49 17.06 3.03 -6.18
C TYR A 49 18.29 2.16 -5.86
N ALA A 50 19.03 1.74 -6.89
CA ALA A 50 20.27 0.98 -6.72
C ALA A 50 21.39 1.79 -6.03
N ALA A 51 21.46 3.10 -6.32
CA ALA A 51 22.50 3.99 -5.80
C ALA A 51 22.14 4.58 -4.43
N ASP A 52 20.89 4.99 -4.27
CA ASP A 52 20.32 5.61 -3.08
C ASP A 52 18.82 5.26 -2.95
N PRO A 53 18.52 4.11 -2.31
CA PRO A 53 17.14 3.65 -2.15
C PRO A 53 16.32 4.56 -1.24
N ALA A 54 16.95 5.30 -0.32
CA ALA A 54 16.24 6.25 0.53
C ALA A 54 15.68 7.42 -0.31
N THR A 55 16.50 8.00 -1.18
CA THR A 55 16.05 9.06 -2.10
C THR A 55 14.99 8.58 -3.07
N ALA A 56 15.13 7.35 -3.59
CA ALA A 56 14.10 6.74 -4.42
C ALA A 56 12.76 6.57 -3.68
N LEU A 57 12.78 6.09 -2.44
CA LEU A 57 11.58 5.94 -1.61
C LEU A 57 10.93 7.28 -1.27
N LEU A 58 11.71 8.34 -1.02
CA LEU A 58 11.18 9.69 -0.84
C LEU A 58 10.42 10.18 -2.08
N SER A 59 10.94 9.90 -3.28
CA SER A 59 10.33 10.33 -4.54
C SER A 59 8.96 9.69 -4.83
N ILE A 60 8.65 8.55 -4.20
CA ILE A 60 7.33 7.89 -4.30
C ILE A 60 6.43 8.21 -3.09
N GLY A 61 6.82 9.18 -2.26
CA GLY A 61 6.02 9.67 -1.14
C GLY A 61 6.11 8.83 0.14
N VAL A 62 7.17 8.03 0.31
CA VAL A 62 7.43 7.38 1.61
C VAL A 62 8.05 8.41 2.55
N PRO A 63 7.50 8.61 3.78
CA PRO A 63 8.06 9.57 4.74
C PRO A 63 9.49 9.19 5.15
N ALA A 64 10.32 10.20 5.44
CA ALA A 64 11.70 9.99 5.89
C ALA A 64 11.76 9.19 7.22
N GLU A 65 10.75 9.36 8.06
CA GLU A 65 10.58 8.65 9.33
C GLU A 65 10.40 7.14 9.10
N VAL A 66 9.58 6.77 8.11
CA VAL A 66 9.36 5.37 7.72
C VAL A 66 10.63 4.80 7.12
N ILE A 67 11.33 5.54 6.26
CA ILE A 67 12.60 5.11 5.65
C ILE A 67 13.66 4.85 6.73
N GLY A 68 13.76 5.71 7.74
CA GLY A 68 14.66 5.54 8.88
C GLY A 68 14.33 4.32 9.75
N MET A 69 13.08 3.83 9.67
CA MET A 69 12.60 2.64 10.39
C MET A 69 12.67 1.33 9.59
N LEU A 70 12.92 1.40 8.27
CA LEU A 70 13.13 0.22 7.44
C LEU A 70 14.45 -0.47 7.82
N ASP A 71 14.45 -1.80 7.79
CA ASP A 71 15.69 -2.56 8.00
C ASP A 71 16.70 -2.16 6.92
N ARG A 72 17.95 -1.91 7.32
CA ARG A 72 19.06 -1.59 6.41
C ARG A 72 19.30 -2.70 5.38
N LYS A 73 18.83 -3.92 5.63
CA LYS A 73 18.81 -5.02 4.65
C LYS A 73 17.88 -4.75 3.46
N CYS A 74 16.81 -3.99 3.65
CA CYS A 74 15.91 -3.56 2.57
C CYS A 74 16.49 -2.41 1.74
N LEU A 75 17.43 -1.65 2.33
CA LEU A 75 18.10 -0.48 1.71
C LEU A 75 19.53 -0.79 1.24
N ARG A 76 19.96 -2.06 1.30
CA ARG A 76 21.26 -2.50 0.77
C ARG A 76 21.02 -3.46 -0.36
N GLU A 77 21.31 -3.03 -1.58
CA GLU A 77 21.16 -3.90 -2.73
C GLU A 77 22.51 -4.47 -3.18
N ARG A 78 22.49 -5.75 -3.57
CA ARG A 78 23.62 -6.41 -4.23
C ARG A 78 23.33 -6.75 -5.70
N GLN A 79 22.06 -6.72 -6.10
CA GLN A 79 21.57 -6.71 -7.50
C GLN A 79 20.03 -6.62 -7.46
N LEU A 80 19.43 -5.66 -8.17
CA LEU A 80 17.98 -5.68 -8.42
C LEU A 80 17.62 -6.95 -9.20
N ALA A 81 16.44 -7.51 -8.90
CA ALA A 81 15.83 -8.52 -9.76
C ALA A 81 15.50 -7.95 -11.15
N ASP A 82 15.29 -8.83 -12.12
CA ASP A 82 14.82 -8.45 -13.45
C ASP A 82 13.43 -7.77 -13.37
N LYS A 83 13.18 -6.81 -14.26
CA LYS A 83 11.88 -6.13 -14.39
C LYS A 83 10.73 -7.12 -14.53
N ALA A 84 10.94 -8.19 -15.28
CA ALA A 84 9.93 -9.22 -15.50
C ALA A 84 9.43 -9.84 -14.18
N VAL A 85 10.30 -9.91 -13.16
CA VAL A 85 9.92 -10.40 -11.82
C VAL A 85 8.98 -9.42 -11.12
N PHE A 86 9.29 -8.12 -11.18
CA PHE A 86 8.44 -7.08 -10.60
C PHE A 86 7.09 -6.96 -11.32
N GLU A 87 7.07 -7.07 -12.65
CA GLU A 87 5.83 -7.10 -13.44
C GLU A 87 4.98 -8.32 -13.14
N ALA A 88 5.59 -9.50 -12.99
CA ALA A 88 4.87 -10.71 -12.62
C ALA A 88 4.23 -10.56 -11.24
N LEU A 89 4.97 -10.02 -10.27
CA LEU A 89 4.44 -9.78 -8.92
C LEU A 89 3.27 -8.79 -8.93
N LEU A 90 3.36 -7.69 -9.69
CA LEU A 90 2.26 -6.73 -9.85
C LEU A 90 1.02 -7.38 -10.46
N ARG A 91 1.20 -8.25 -11.46
CA ARG A 91 0.11 -9.00 -12.08
C ARG A 91 -0.54 -9.97 -11.10
N ASP A 92 0.25 -10.67 -10.29
CA ASP A 92 -0.26 -11.61 -9.28
C ASP A 92 -1.04 -10.88 -8.17
N MET A 93 -0.56 -9.72 -7.73
CA MET A 93 -1.31 -8.90 -6.77
C MET A 93 -2.66 -8.45 -7.34
N ARG A 94 -2.69 -8.02 -8.61
CA ARG A 94 -3.92 -7.60 -9.28
C ARG A 94 -4.88 -8.77 -9.49
N SER A 95 -4.39 -9.94 -9.87
CA SER A 95 -5.23 -11.11 -10.12
C SER A 95 -5.93 -11.60 -8.84
N GLN A 96 -5.25 -11.56 -7.70
CA GLN A 96 -5.86 -11.85 -6.39
C GLN A 96 -6.97 -10.87 -6.06
N THR A 97 -6.75 -9.56 -6.24
CA THR A 97 -7.80 -8.55 -6.00
C THR A 97 -9.01 -8.75 -6.93
N THR A 98 -8.78 -9.03 -8.21
CA THR A 98 -9.87 -9.32 -9.15
C THR A 98 -10.62 -10.59 -8.78
N SER A 99 -9.93 -11.65 -8.34
CA SER A 99 -10.57 -12.88 -7.90
C SER A 99 -11.49 -12.66 -6.69
N VAL A 100 -11.09 -11.83 -5.73
CA VAL A 100 -11.92 -11.49 -4.57
C VAL A 100 -13.11 -10.63 -4.99
N ALA A 101 -12.92 -9.62 -5.84
CA ALA A 101 -14.00 -8.78 -6.35
C ALA A 101 -15.03 -9.58 -7.17
N MET A 102 -14.57 -10.57 -7.92
CA MET A 102 -15.42 -11.47 -8.71
C MET A 102 -16.08 -12.57 -7.87
N ALA A 103 -15.66 -12.78 -6.61
CA ALA A 103 -16.18 -13.84 -5.76
C ALA A 103 -17.65 -13.65 -5.33
N MET A 104 -18.30 -12.53 -5.70
CA MET A 104 -19.72 -12.25 -5.42
C MET A 104 -20.10 -12.64 -3.98
N HIS A 105 -19.27 -12.25 -3.01
CA HIS A 105 -19.47 -12.62 -1.62
C HIS A 105 -20.73 -11.90 -1.09
N VAL A 106 -21.87 -12.58 -1.14
CA VAL A 106 -23.11 -12.09 -0.54
C VAL A 106 -23.01 -12.30 0.98
N PRO A 107 -23.05 -11.24 1.80
CA PRO A 107 -23.02 -11.40 3.25
C PRO A 107 -24.26 -12.18 3.70
N ARG A 108 -24.03 -13.32 4.36
CA ARG A 108 -25.10 -14.07 5.01
C ARG A 108 -25.44 -13.41 6.33
N LEU A 109 -26.50 -12.61 6.34
CA LEU A 109 -27.09 -12.13 7.57
C LEU A 109 -27.89 -13.29 8.18
N SER A 110 -27.46 -13.80 9.34
CA SER A 110 -28.32 -14.63 10.19
C SER A 110 -29.00 -13.73 11.21
N PHE A 111 -30.33 -13.66 11.17
CA PHE A 111 -31.10 -13.09 12.25
C PHE A 111 -31.32 -14.20 13.29
N ALA A 112 -30.81 -13.98 14.50
CA ALA A 112 -31.08 -14.81 15.67
C ALA A 112 -32.31 -14.29 16.41
#